data_AF-A0A838RKZ5-F1
#
_entry.id   AF-A0A838RKZ5-F1
#
_cell.length_a   1.000
_cell.length_b   1.000
_cell.length_c   1.000
_cell.angle_alpha   90.00
_cell.angle_beta   90.00
_cell.angle_gamma   90.00
#
_symmetry.space_group_name_H-M   'P 1'
#
loop_
_entity.id
_entity.type
_entity.pdbx_description
1 polymer ?
#
loop_
_entity_poly.entity_id
_entity_poly.type
_entity_poly.pdbx_seq_one_letter_code
_entity_poly.pdbx_strand_id
1 'polypeptide(L)'
;MAPLLQTLLGHPVTDQVFGFLDHDHQVQRVAGGNESEVYCTDDHQFVIKIKGELAGSTDTALAHAQTMRQAATEFAACLGETYSIPTYFVIARDNAGESQVVIIQPYVHHARPLAEADYAQLSGEGRAEIARQLSDIIKRAVGCYRDRGRMPDLYGRKSRTPEERKRLNAPSMIFWRIWSFLVQRTLLRSQNLMMGEIYPHPIVLVDYDPVRQSNLYQWLYYLIRWMLFWRDRLLIQTLAQDKDS
;
A
#
# COMPACT_ATOMS: atom_id res chain seq x y z
N MET A 1 -25.51 -5.67 -24.98
CA MET A 1 -24.82 -5.79 -23.68
C MET A 1 -23.38 -5.28 -23.78
N ALA A 2 -23.16 -4.03 -24.23
CA ALA A 2 -21.83 -3.48 -24.48
C ALA A 2 -21.43 -2.22 -23.67
N PRO A 3 -22.30 -1.48 -22.95
CA PRO A 3 -21.84 -0.27 -22.25
C PRO A 3 -21.41 -0.49 -20.79
N LEU A 4 -21.51 -1.71 -20.24
CA LEU A 4 -21.20 -1.98 -18.82
C LEU A 4 -19.74 -2.41 -18.56
N LEU A 5 -18.95 -2.71 -19.60
CA LEU A 5 -17.53 -3.06 -19.47
C LEU A 5 -16.59 -1.85 -19.57
N GLN A 6 -17.08 -0.70 -20.03
CA GLN A 6 -16.28 0.54 -20.11
C GLN A 6 -16.12 1.26 -18.76
N THR A 7 -16.83 0.83 -17.71
CA THR A 7 -16.79 1.49 -16.40
C THR A 7 -15.75 0.90 -15.44
N LEU A 8 -15.03 -0.16 -15.86
CA LEU A 8 -14.00 -0.84 -15.04
C LEU A 8 -12.56 -0.60 -15.52
N LEU A 9 -12.38 -0.02 -16.71
CA LEU A 9 -11.07 0.34 -17.26
C LEU A 9 -10.98 1.86 -17.27
N GLY A 10 -10.09 2.42 -16.45
CA GLY A 10 -9.88 3.87 -16.38
C GLY A 10 -9.57 4.46 -17.75
N HIS A 11 -10.03 5.69 -18.01
CA HIS A 11 -9.66 6.41 -19.22
C HIS A 11 -8.13 6.59 -19.30
N PRO A 12 -7.52 6.46 -20.49
CA PRO A 12 -6.10 6.76 -20.67
C PRO A 12 -5.83 8.19 -20.23
N VAL A 13 -4.82 8.37 -19.38
CA VAL A 13 -4.39 9.69 -18.90
C VAL A 13 -3.10 10.06 -19.58
N THR A 14 -3.09 11.20 -20.27
CA THR A 14 -1.90 11.76 -20.90
C THR A 14 -1.40 12.93 -20.04
N ASP A 15 -0.23 12.77 -19.44
CA ASP A 15 0.46 13.81 -18.68
C ASP A 15 1.97 13.66 -18.91
N GLN A 16 2.69 14.77 -19.09
CA GLN A 16 4.15 14.78 -19.26
C GLN A 16 4.89 14.03 -18.13
N VAL A 17 4.28 13.92 -16.96
CA VAL A 17 4.82 13.14 -15.84
C VAL A 17 5.05 11.67 -16.20
N PHE A 18 4.35 11.13 -17.21
CA PHE A 18 4.52 9.75 -17.69
C PHE A 18 5.44 9.62 -18.91
N GLY A 19 5.90 10.74 -19.48
CA GLY A 19 6.58 10.77 -20.78
C GLY A 19 7.89 9.98 -20.86
N PHE A 20 8.44 9.55 -19.71
CA PHE A 20 9.65 8.74 -19.63
C PHE A 20 9.40 7.22 -19.57
N LEU A 21 8.14 6.79 -19.38
CA LEU A 21 7.78 5.37 -19.19
C LEU A 21 7.26 4.73 -20.46
N ASP A 22 6.52 5.48 -21.26
CA ASP A 22 5.87 4.98 -22.46
C ASP A 22 5.87 6.08 -23.53
N HIS A 23 6.39 5.76 -24.70
CA HIS A 23 6.46 6.66 -25.85
C HIS A 23 5.05 7.02 -26.37
N ASP A 24 4.06 6.15 -26.13
CA ASP A 24 2.67 6.35 -26.55
C ASP A 24 1.78 6.95 -25.45
N HIS A 25 2.35 7.16 -24.25
CA HIS A 25 1.75 7.83 -23.09
C HIS A 25 0.44 7.20 -22.58
N GLN A 26 0.23 5.88 -22.73
CA GLN A 26 -1.00 5.23 -22.31
C GLN A 26 -0.84 4.51 -20.97
N VAL A 27 -1.15 5.24 -19.90
CA VAL A 27 -1.31 4.65 -18.56
C VAL A 27 -2.78 4.60 -18.18
N GLN A 28 -3.19 3.51 -17.55
CA GLN A 28 -4.55 3.31 -17.06
C GLN A 28 -4.60 3.56 -15.56
N ARG A 29 -5.53 4.41 -15.12
CA ARG A 29 -5.74 4.62 -13.68
C ARG A 29 -6.39 3.39 -13.05
N VAL A 30 -5.73 2.81 -12.04
CA VAL A 30 -6.19 1.59 -11.34
C VAL A 30 -6.66 1.83 -9.91
N ALA A 31 -6.12 2.85 -9.23
CA ALA A 31 -6.54 3.22 -7.89
C ALA A 31 -6.20 4.69 -7.56
N GLY A 32 -6.70 5.15 -6.42
CA GLY A 32 -6.33 6.42 -5.81
C GLY A 32 -6.57 6.38 -4.30
N GLY A 33 -5.77 7.13 -3.56
CA GLY A 33 -5.78 7.22 -2.10
C GLY A 33 -5.72 8.66 -1.60
N ASN A 34 -5.47 8.84 -0.30
CA ASN A 34 -5.40 10.18 0.31
C ASN A 34 -4.32 11.06 -0.34
N GLU A 35 -3.16 10.46 -0.58
CA GLU A 35 -1.93 11.16 -0.95
C GLU A 35 -1.39 10.74 -2.31
N SER A 36 -1.95 9.69 -2.93
CA SER A 36 -1.41 9.10 -4.16
C SER A 36 -2.49 8.75 -5.18
N GLU A 37 -2.21 8.99 -6.46
CA GLU A 37 -2.91 8.38 -7.58
C GLU A 37 -2.09 7.20 -8.10
N VAL A 38 -2.75 6.14 -8.54
CA VAL A 38 -2.09 4.88 -8.96
C VAL A 38 -2.56 4.49 -10.35
N TYR A 39 -1.59 4.24 -11.22
CA TYR A 39 -1.76 3.87 -12.62
C TYR A 39 -1.03 2.56 -12.89
N CYS A 40 -1.38 1.88 -13.97
CA CYS A 40 -0.59 0.81 -14.55
C CYS A 40 -0.26 1.11 -16.01
N THR A 41 0.86 0.57 -16.48
CA THR A 41 1.13 0.49 -17.92
C THR A 41 0.11 -0.42 -18.59
N ASP A 42 -0.15 -0.20 -19.87
CA ASP A 42 -1.08 -0.97 -20.70
C ASP A 42 -0.66 -2.44 -20.88
N ASP A 43 0.65 -2.70 -20.94
CA ASP A 43 1.25 -4.03 -20.93
C ASP A 43 1.25 -4.71 -19.55
N HIS A 44 0.75 -4.01 -18.52
CA HIS A 44 0.73 -4.45 -17.13
C HIS A 44 2.09 -4.90 -16.58
N GLN A 45 3.21 -4.34 -17.03
CA GLN A 45 4.51 -4.61 -16.43
C GLN A 45 4.75 -3.78 -15.17
N PHE A 46 4.23 -2.55 -15.12
CA PHE A 46 4.50 -1.62 -14.02
C PHE A 46 3.25 -0.99 -13.42
N VAL A 47 3.34 -0.71 -12.13
CA VAL A 47 2.46 0.19 -11.39
C VAL A 47 3.21 1.49 -11.16
N ILE A 48 2.52 2.60 -11.40
CA ILE A 48 3.04 3.96 -11.27
C ILE A 48 2.22 4.66 -10.21
N LYS A 49 2.87 5.23 -9.20
CA LYS A 49 2.20 6.02 -8.15
C LYS A 49 2.72 7.45 -8.18
N ILE A 50 1.79 8.39 -8.15
CA ILE A 50 2.09 9.82 -8.13
C ILE A 50 1.55 10.41 -6.83
N LYS A 51 2.41 11.12 -6.10
CA LYS A 51 2.03 11.82 -4.87
C LYS A 51 1.78 13.31 -5.12
N GLY A 52 0.54 13.67 -5.41
CA GLY A 52 0.16 15.03 -5.80
C GLY A 52 0.46 16.12 -4.75
N GLU A 53 0.53 15.77 -3.46
CA GLU A 53 0.89 16.72 -2.39
C GLU A 53 2.39 17.07 -2.33
N LEU A 54 3.23 16.40 -3.14
CA LEU A 54 4.68 16.59 -3.17
C LEU A 54 5.17 17.30 -4.42
N ALA A 55 4.23 17.83 -5.23
CA ALA A 55 4.56 18.67 -6.36
C ALA A 55 5.21 19.97 -5.87
N GLY A 56 6.26 20.42 -6.55
CA GLY A 56 6.95 21.66 -6.23
C GLY A 56 8.26 21.82 -6.98
N SER A 57 9.25 22.45 -6.33
CA SER A 57 10.58 22.60 -6.89
C SER A 57 11.30 21.25 -7.04
N THR A 58 12.25 21.19 -7.97
CA THR A 58 13.06 20.01 -8.21
C THR A 58 13.83 19.57 -6.96
N ASP A 59 14.37 20.52 -6.19
CA ASP A 59 15.09 20.23 -4.94
C ASP A 59 14.17 19.59 -3.88
N THR A 60 12.93 20.07 -3.79
CA THR A 60 11.92 19.53 -2.86
C THR A 60 11.53 18.10 -3.27
N ALA A 61 11.25 17.90 -4.56
CA ALA A 61 10.96 16.57 -5.12
C ALA A 61 12.13 15.59 -4.91
N LEU A 62 13.37 16.06 -5.06
CA LEU A 62 14.57 15.25 -4.84
C LEU A 62 14.72 14.85 -3.37
N ALA A 63 14.57 15.78 -2.43
CA ALA A 63 14.62 15.48 -1.00
C ALA A 63 13.54 14.47 -0.60
N HIS A 64 12.33 14.60 -1.16
CA HIS A 64 11.25 13.63 -0.96
C HIS A 64 11.58 12.26 -1.53
N ALA A 65 12.04 12.18 -2.79
CA ALA A 65 12.42 10.94 -3.44
C ALA A 65 13.53 10.21 -2.66
N GLN A 66 14.53 10.94 -2.15
CA GLN A 66 15.59 10.38 -1.31
C GLN A 66 15.04 9.80 0.00
N THR A 67 14.17 10.54 0.68
CA THR A 67 13.53 10.08 1.93
C THR A 67 12.70 8.82 1.70
N MET A 68 11.91 8.79 0.62
CA MET A 68 11.08 7.63 0.29
C MET A 68 11.90 6.42 -0.14
N ARG A 69 12.97 6.64 -0.92
CA ARG A 69 13.91 5.58 -1.30
C ARG A 69 14.60 4.97 -0.08
N GLN A 70 15.02 5.80 0.87
CA GLN A 70 15.60 5.31 2.11
C GLN A 70 14.60 4.45 2.89
N ALA A 71 13.36 4.93 3.06
CA ALA A 71 12.32 4.17 3.76
C ALA A 71 12.00 2.84 3.07
N ALA A 72 11.83 2.85 1.75
CA ALA A 72 11.58 1.63 0.97
C ALA A 72 12.73 0.63 1.10
N THR A 73 13.98 1.09 1.05
CA THR A 73 15.16 0.24 1.25
C THR A 73 15.21 -0.34 2.66
N GLU A 74 14.97 0.49 3.68
CA GLU A 74 14.95 0.06 5.08
C GLU A 74 13.86 -1.00 5.33
N PHE A 75 12.64 -0.74 4.84
CA PHE A 75 11.50 -1.63 5.03
C PHE A 75 11.62 -2.92 4.22
N ALA A 76 12.09 -2.86 2.97
CA ALA A 76 12.38 -4.05 2.18
C ALA A 76 13.46 -4.91 2.84
N ALA A 77 14.52 -4.31 3.39
CA ALA A 77 15.55 -5.05 4.13
C ALA A 77 15.00 -5.71 5.41
N CYS A 78 14.07 -5.05 6.11
CA CYS A 78 13.42 -5.62 7.29
C CYS A 78 12.49 -6.78 6.96
N LEU A 79 11.66 -6.63 5.93
CA LEU A 79 10.67 -7.63 5.54
C LEU A 79 11.31 -8.78 4.75
N GLY A 80 12.39 -8.52 4.02
CA GLY A 80 13.01 -9.47 3.10
C GLY A 80 12.26 -9.57 1.77
N GLU A 81 12.96 -10.05 0.75
CA GLU A 81 12.52 -10.08 -0.64
C GLU A 81 11.19 -10.81 -0.86
N THR A 82 10.88 -11.81 -0.01
CA THR A 82 9.62 -12.58 -0.08
C THR A 82 8.38 -11.71 0.14
N TYR A 83 8.47 -10.65 0.95
CA TYR A 83 7.31 -9.84 1.37
C TYR A 83 7.40 -8.40 0.87
N SER A 84 8.34 -8.12 -0.05
CA SER A 84 8.60 -6.78 -0.56
C SER A 84 8.71 -6.79 -2.08
N ILE A 85 8.33 -5.69 -2.71
CA ILE A 85 8.53 -5.47 -4.14
C ILE A 85 9.59 -4.38 -4.38
N PRO A 86 10.43 -4.53 -5.42
CA PRO A 86 11.32 -3.48 -5.86
C PRO A 86 10.55 -2.17 -6.10
N THR A 87 11.10 -1.06 -5.63
CA THR A 87 10.47 0.26 -5.76
C THR A 87 11.51 1.26 -6.25
N TYR A 88 11.19 1.92 -7.36
CA TYR A 88 12.03 2.91 -8.00
C TYR A 88 11.38 4.30 -7.90
N PHE A 89 12.21 5.33 -7.89
CA PHE A 89 11.77 6.72 -7.75
C PHE A 89 12.37 7.54 -8.87
N VAL A 90 11.51 8.24 -9.61
CA VAL A 90 11.87 9.14 -10.70
C VAL A 90 11.30 10.52 -10.38
N ILE A 91 12.02 11.57 -10.78
CA ILE A 91 11.51 12.93 -10.72
C ILE A 91 11.13 13.32 -12.15
N ALA A 92 9.87 13.67 -12.35
CA ALA A 92 9.34 14.09 -13.63
C ALA A 92 8.62 15.44 -13.47
N ARG A 93 8.48 16.18 -14.56
CA ARG A 93 7.67 17.39 -14.59
C ARG A 93 6.29 17.06 -15.14
N ASP A 94 5.28 17.64 -14.51
CA ASP A 94 3.92 17.58 -15.04
C ASP A 94 3.68 18.64 -16.12
N ASN A 95 2.46 18.65 -16.67
CA ASN A 95 2.03 19.64 -17.66
C ASN A 95 2.02 21.09 -17.12
N ALA A 96 2.00 21.30 -15.80
CA ALA A 96 2.09 22.62 -15.17
C ALA A 96 3.56 23.05 -14.94
N GLY A 97 4.52 22.18 -15.23
CA GLY A 97 5.95 22.42 -15.03
C GLY A 97 6.44 22.13 -13.60
N GLU A 98 5.57 21.64 -12.72
CA GLU A 98 5.91 21.29 -11.35
C GLU A 98 6.66 19.96 -11.32
N SER A 99 7.69 19.87 -10.47
CA SER A 99 8.44 18.62 -10.30
C SER A 99 7.70 17.69 -9.33
N GLN A 100 7.48 16.46 -9.74
CA GLN A 100 6.77 15.44 -8.96
C GLN A 100 7.63 14.19 -8.77
N VAL A 101 7.43 13.50 -7.64
CA VAL A 101 8.00 12.17 -7.40
C VAL A 101 7.08 11.12 -7.97
N VAL A 102 7.61 10.36 -8.94
CA VAL A 102 6.96 9.23 -9.58
C VAL A 102 7.55 7.94 -9.01
N ILE A 103 6.71 7.09 -8.46
CA ILE A 103 7.10 5.81 -7.87
C ILE A 103 6.75 4.71 -8.86
N ILE A 104 7.70 3.84 -9.18
CA ILE A 104 7.51 2.75 -10.14
C ILE A 104 7.77 1.43 -9.43
N GLN A 105 6.85 0.50 -9.58
CA GLN A 105 6.90 -0.83 -8.98
C GLN A 105 6.52 -1.87 -10.03
N PRO A 106 7.04 -3.11 -9.96
CA PRO A 106 6.52 -4.19 -10.77
C PRO A 106 5.02 -4.37 -10.51
N TYR A 107 4.26 -4.60 -11.58
CA TYR A 107 2.86 -4.97 -11.46
C TYR A 107 2.75 -6.39 -10.91
N VAL A 108 2.01 -6.57 -9.83
CA VAL A 108 1.80 -7.87 -9.23
C VAL A 108 0.58 -8.51 -9.90
N HIS A 109 0.82 -9.28 -10.96
CA HIS A 109 -0.25 -9.93 -11.74
C HIS A 109 -1.12 -10.82 -10.85
N HIS A 110 -2.43 -10.77 -11.10
CA HIS A 110 -3.41 -11.61 -10.42
C HIS A 110 -3.32 -11.51 -8.89
N ALA A 111 -2.95 -10.34 -8.36
CA ALA A 111 -2.96 -10.09 -6.94
C ALA A 111 -4.09 -9.15 -6.55
N ARG A 112 -4.63 -9.39 -5.36
CA ARG A 112 -5.70 -8.57 -4.77
C ARG A 112 -5.30 -8.10 -3.37
N PRO A 113 -5.78 -6.95 -2.90
CA PRO A 113 -5.60 -6.57 -1.51
C PRO A 113 -6.19 -7.62 -0.58
N LEU A 114 -5.56 -7.88 0.57
CA LEU A 114 -6.12 -8.80 1.59
C LEU A 114 -7.54 -8.39 2.04
N ALA A 115 -7.85 -7.10 2.01
CA ALA A 115 -9.19 -6.59 2.25
C ALA A 115 -10.29 -7.16 1.34
N GLU A 116 -9.91 -7.57 0.13
CA GLU A 116 -10.79 -8.10 -0.92
C GLU A 116 -10.70 -9.63 -1.01
N ALA A 117 -9.93 -10.28 -0.15
CA ALA A 117 -9.87 -11.74 -0.06
C ALA A 117 -11.15 -12.31 0.59
N ASP A 118 -11.66 -13.39 -0.01
CA ASP A 118 -12.72 -14.20 0.58
C ASP A 118 -12.11 -15.44 1.23
N TYR A 119 -11.78 -15.32 2.52
CA TYR A 119 -11.12 -16.37 3.29
C TYR A 119 -11.98 -17.64 3.46
N ALA A 120 -13.30 -17.53 3.32
CA ALA A 120 -14.20 -18.67 3.40
C ALA A 120 -14.07 -19.58 2.17
N GLN A 121 -13.68 -19.03 1.02
CA GLN A 121 -13.45 -19.80 -0.22
C GLN A 121 -12.07 -20.47 -0.27
N LEU A 122 -11.17 -20.14 0.66
CA LEU A 122 -9.85 -20.75 0.71
C LEU A 122 -9.91 -22.14 1.33
N SER A 123 -9.00 -23.03 0.92
CA SER A 123 -8.79 -24.30 1.62
C SER A 123 -8.21 -24.04 3.02
N GLY A 124 -8.35 -25.01 3.93
CA GLY A 124 -7.72 -24.92 5.25
C GLY A 124 -6.19 -24.77 5.17
N GLU A 125 -5.56 -25.37 4.16
CA GLU A 125 -4.13 -25.19 3.88
C GLU A 125 -3.80 -23.77 3.39
N GLY A 126 -4.61 -23.21 2.48
CA GLY A 126 -4.46 -21.83 2.02
C GLY A 126 -4.61 -20.82 3.15
N ARG A 127 -5.60 -21.02 4.05
CA ARG A 127 -5.76 -20.22 5.26
C ARG A 127 -4.55 -20.30 6.19
N ALA A 128 -4.04 -21.51 6.43
CA ALA A 128 -2.87 -21.74 7.28
C ALA A 128 -1.59 -21.10 6.69
N GLU A 129 -1.44 -21.14 5.37
CA GLU A 129 -0.29 -20.54 4.68
C GLU A 129 -0.33 -19.01 4.74
N ILE A 130 -1.48 -18.39 4.49
CA ILE A 130 -1.68 -16.94 4.70
C ILE A 130 -1.35 -16.58 6.15
N ALA A 131 -1.84 -17.35 7.11
CA ALA A 131 -1.59 -17.11 8.53
C ALA A 131 -0.10 -17.19 8.87
N ARG A 132 0.63 -18.13 8.28
CA ARG A 132 2.09 -18.27 8.43
C ARG A 132 2.82 -17.06 7.86
N GLN A 133 2.48 -16.65 6.63
CA GLN A 133 3.10 -15.48 5.97
C GLN A 133 2.85 -14.20 6.77
N LEU A 134 1.61 -13.95 7.19
CA LEU A 134 1.27 -12.77 8.00
C LEU A 134 1.98 -12.77 9.36
N SER A 135 2.12 -13.94 9.98
CA SER A 135 2.86 -14.07 11.24
C SER A 135 4.34 -13.71 11.07
N ASP A 136 4.98 -14.11 9.96
CA ASP A 136 6.37 -13.75 9.68
C ASP A 136 6.50 -12.25 9.36
N ILE A 137 5.59 -11.69 8.56
CA ILE A 137 5.54 -10.24 8.28
C ILE A 137 5.45 -9.44 9.58
N ILE A 138 4.55 -9.82 10.50
CA ILE A 138 4.43 -9.15 11.82
C ILE A 138 5.74 -9.28 12.60
N LYS A 139 6.31 -10.49 12.68
CA LYS A 139 7.56 -10.73 13.41
C LYS A 139 8.69 -9.82 12.90
N ARG A 140 8.82 -9.70 11.57
CA ARG A 140 9.81 -8.87 10.91
C ARG A 140 9.57 -7.38 11.09
N ALA A 141 8.32 -6.93 10.96
CA ALA A 141 7.94 -5.53 11.20
C ALA A 141 8.22 -5.11 12.66
N VAL A 142 7.93 -5.98 13.63
CA VAL A 142 8.26 -5.75 15.05
C VAL A 142 9.77 -5.74 15.27
N GLY A 143 10.52 -6.64 14.64
CA GLY A 143 11.99 -6.63 14.67
C GLY A 143 12.55 -5.31 14.16
N CYS A 144 12.06 -4.84 13.00
CA CYS A 144 12.42 -3.55 12.41
C CYS A 144 12.21 -2.39 13.39
N TYR A 145 11.06 -2.37 14.08
CA TYR A 145 10.76 -1.33 15.06
C TYR A 145 11.70 -1.37 16.26
N ARG A 146 12.03 -2.56 16.78
CA ARG A 146 12.96 -2.73 17.90
C ARG A 146 14.36 -2.25 17.54
N ASP A 147 14.80 -2.53 16.32
CA ASP A 147 16.17 -2.25 15.90
C ASP A 147 16.36 -0.79 15.43
N ARG A 148 15.34 -0.20 14.78
CA ARG A 148 15.47 1.09 14.09
C ARG A 148 14.46 2.16 14.54
N GLY A 149 13.52 1.81 15.41
CA GLY A 149 12.45 2.73 15.85
C GLY A 149 11.42 3.06 14.77
N ARG A 150 11.40 2.32 13.65
CA ARG A 150 10.48 2.50 12.51
C ARG A 150 9.89 1.17 12.07
N MET A 151 8.69 1.18 11.50
CA MET A 151 8.04 -0.01 10.94
C MET A 151 7.24 0.32 9.68
N PRO A 152 7.12 -0.66 8.74
CA PRO A 152 6.33 -0.50 7.53
C PRO A 152 4.82 -0.34 7.78
N ASP A 153 4.12 0.25 6.81
CA ASP A 153 2.67 0.45 6.84
C ASP A 153 1.89 -0.75 6.33
N LEU A 154 1.52 -1.65 7.25
CA LEU A 154 0.88 -2.91 6.87
C LEU A 154 -0.63 -2.84 6.68
N TYR A 155 -1.32 -1.75 7.04
CA TYR A 155 -2.79 -1.72 7.07
C TYR A 155 -3.39 -0.99 5.86
N GLY A 156 -2.83 0.15 5.46
CA GLY A 156 -3.35 0.94 4.35
C GLY A 156 -4.79 1.45 4.54
N ARG A 157 -5.26 2.21 3.53
CA ARG A 157 -6.67 2.60 3.40
C ARG A 157 -7.00 2.92 1.94
N LYS A 158 -8.12 2.39 1.44
CA LYS A 158 -8.73 2.80 0.17
C LYS A 158 -9.68 3.96 0.43
N SER A 159 -9.62 5.01 -0.39
CA SER A 159 -10.61 6.09 -0.44
C SER A 159 -11.12 6.18 -1.87
N ARG A 160 -12.43 6.22 -2.08
CA ARG A 160 -13.00 6.16 -3.44
C ARG A 160 -13.05 7.53 -4.11
N THR A 161 -13.16 8.63 -3.35
CA THR A 161 -13.24 10.00 -3.92
C THR A 161 -12.53 11.07 -3.07
N PRO A 162 -12.13 12.23 -3.67
CA PRO A 162 -11.65 13.42 -2.93
C PRO A 162 -12.57 13.91 -1.80
N GLU A 163 -13.87 13.84 -1.98
CA GLU A 163 -14.86 14.32 -1.02
C GLU A 163 -14.95 13.38 0.18
N GLU A 164 -14.91 12.07 -0.06
CA GLU A 164 -14.80 11.05 0.97
C GLU A 164 -13.53 11.28 1.80
N ARG A 165 -12.41 11.60 1.15
CA ARG A 165 -11.13 11.94 1.80
C ARG A 165 -11.27 13.16 2.72
N LYS A 166 -11.82 14.27 2.21
CA LYS A 166 -11.98 15.51 2.99
C LYS A 166 -12.87 15.30 4.21
N ARG A 167 -13.97 14.56 4.06
CA ARG A 167 -14.86 14.20 5.17
C ARG A 167 -14.13 13.36 6.21
N LEU A 168 -13.41 12.33 5.78
CA LEU A 168 -12.74 11.39 6.66
C LEU A 168 -11.56 12.01 7.41
N ASN A 169 -10.94 13.06 6.87
CA ASN A 169 -9.87 13.80 7.54
C ASN A 169 -10.36 14.95 8.41
N ALA A 170 -11.68 15.20 8.47
CA ALA A 170 -12.24 16.25 9.31
C ALA A 170 -11.95 15.99 10.80
N PRO A 171 -11.67 17.03 11.62
CA PRO A 171 -11.42 16.88 13.05
C PRO A 171 -12.54 16.15 13.80
N SER A 172 -13.79 16.35 13.38
CA SER A 172 -14.97 15.68 13.95
C SER A 172 -14.96 14.16 13.78
N MET A 173 -14.20 13.63 12.81
CA MET A 173 -14.11 12.20 12.55
C MET A 173 -12.99 11.52 13.35
N ILE A 174 -12.25 12.23 14.20
CA ILE A 174 -11.05 11.69 14.86
C ILE A 174 -11.36 10.46 15.74
N PHE A 175 -12.45 10.50 16.53
CA PHE A 175 -12.86 9.36 17.36
C PHE A 175 -13.26 8.16 16.51
N TRP A 176 -14.01 8.40 15.43
CA TRP A 176 -14.38 7.35 14.48
C TRP A 176 -13.15 6.76 13.78
N ARG A 177 -12.16 7.58 13.42
CA ARG A 177 -10.91 7.13 12.80
C ARG A 177 -10.11 6.24 13.76
N ILE A 178 -9.99 6.66 15.02
CA ILE A 178 -9.31 5.87 16.05
C ILE A 178 -10.06 4.54 16.22
N TRP A 179 -11.38 4.56 16.37
CA TRP A 179 -12.19 3.35 16.50
C TRP A 179 -12.06 2.42 15.28
N SER A 180 -12.24 2.95 14.07
CA SER A 180 -12.11 2.19 12.82
C SER A 180 -10.72 1.57 12.69
N PHE A 181 -9.67 2.30 13.06
CA PHE A 181 -8.30 1.79 13.06
C PHE A 181 -8.11 0.66 14.10
N LEU A 182 -8.61 0.85 15.32
CA LEU A 182 -8.46 -0.11 16.41
C LEU A 182 -9.30 -1.39 16.22
N VAL A 183 -10.44 -1.30 15.54
CA VAL A 183 -11.41 -2.42 15.47
C VAL A 183 -11.55 -2.99 14.08
N GLN A 184 -11.66 -2.16 13.04
CA GLN A 184 -12.01 -2.60 11.69
C GLN A 184 -10.78 -2.87 10.81
N ARG A 185 -9.66 -2.20 11.07
CA ARG A 185 -8.43 -2.35 10.28
C ARG A 185 -7.53 -3.43 10.85
N THR A 186 -7.81 -4.66 10.47
CA THR A 186 -6.97 -5.82 10.73
C THR A 186 -6.02 -6.06 9.55
N LEU A 187 -4.96 -6.85 9.77
CA LEU A 187 -4.06 -7.22 8.66
C LEU A 187 -4.78 -8.06 7.60
N LEU A 188 -5.76 -8.86 8.00
CA LEU A 188 -6.66 -9.58 7.08
C LEU A 188 -7.54 -8.63 6.26
N ARG A 189 -7.62 -7.35 6.64
CA ARG A 189 -8.32 -6.29 5.90
C ARG A 189 -7.35 -5.24 5.33
N SER A 190 -6.09 -5.61 5.16
CA SER A 190 -5.07 -4.70 4.64
C SER A 190 -5.32 -4.32 3.19
N GLN A 191 -5.08 -3.04 2.90
CA GLN A 191 -5.03 -2.49 1.53
C GLN A 191 -3.59 -2.39 1.00
N ASN A 192 -2.59 -2.49 1.88
CA ASN A 192 -1.18 -2.37 1.52
C ASN A 192 -0.51 -3.73 1.31
N LEU A 193 -1.14 -4.81 1.77
CA LEU A 193 -0.71 -6.18 1.52
C LEU A 193 -1.52 -6.78 0.38
N MET A 194 -0.83 -7.16 -0.69
CA MET A 194 -1.41 -7.81 -1.86
C MET A 194 -1.16 -9.32 -1.77
N MET A 195 -2.21 -10.11 -2.00
CA MET A 195 -2.18 -11.56 -2.01
C MET A 195 -2.30 -12.05 -3.46
N GLY A 196 -1.34 -12.86 -3.90
CA GLY A 196 -1.40 -13.54 -5.19
C GLY A 196 -2.51 -14.60 -5.23
N GLU A 197 -3.14 -14.75 -6.39
CA GLU A 197 -4.24 -15.72 -6.60
C GLU A 197 -3.79 -17.17 -6.66
N ILE A 198 -2.54 -17.43 -7.04
CA ILE A 198 -2.03 -18.80 -7.21
C ILE A 198 -1.38 -19.27 -5.92
N TYR A 199 -1.78 -20.45 -5.44
CA TYR A 199 -1.15 -21.11 -4.28
C TYR A 199 0.38 -21.19 -4.48
N PRO A 200 1.20 -20.78 -3.50
CA PRO A 200 0.90 -20.60 -2.07
C PRO A 200 0.36 -19.22 -1.64
N HIS A 201 -0.22 -18.43 -2.56
CA HIS A 201 -0.76 -17.11 -2.29
C HIS A 201 0.29 -16.15 -1.68
N PRO A 202 1.34 -15.78 -2.44
CA PRO A 202 2.38 -14.90 -1.92
C PRO A 202 1.77 -13.56 -1.47
N ILE A 203 2.15 -13.11 -0.28
CA ILE A 203 1.72 -11.83 0.28
C ILE A 203 2.87 -10.84 0.18
N VAL A 204 2.66 -9.70 -0.48
CA VAL A 204 3.69 -8.67 -0.63
C VAL A 204 3.17 -7.31 -0.17
N LEU A 205 4.04 -6.54 0.49
CA LEU A 205 3.79 -5.14 0.80
C LEU A 205 4.02 -4.28 -0.44
N VAL A 206 3.04 -3.45 -0.80
CA VAL A 206 3.14 -2.59 -1.98
C VAL A 206 3.34 -1.12 -1.65
N ASP A 207 3.25 -0.72 -0.38
CA ASP A 207 3.35 0.67 0.05
C ASP A 207 4.40 0.82 1.17
N TYR A 208 5.35 1.74 0.95
CA TYR A 208 6.52 1.97 1.80
C TYR A 208 6.54 3.36 2.41
N ASP A 209 5.39 4.05 2.43
CA ASP A 209 5.33 5.43 2.88
C ASP A 209 5.78 5.60 4.33
N PRO A 210 6.81 6.45 4.59
CA PRO A 210 7.20 6.76 5.95
C PRO A 210 6.19 7.72 6.60
N VAL A 211 6.04 7.61 7.92
CA VAL A 211 5.26 8.58 8.69
C VAL A 211 6.04 9.90 8.78
N ARG A 212 5.54 10.95 8.12
CA ARG A 212 6.25 12.26 7.98
C ARG A 212 6.04 13.26 9.13
N GLN A 213 5.29 12.87 10.15
CA GLN A 213 4.91 13.75 11.27
C GLN A 213 6.01 13.87 12.34
N SER A 214 5.79 14.68 13.37
CA SER A 214 6.75 14.87 14.48
C SER A 214 7.16 13.56 15.15
N ASN A 215 8.34 13.53 15.79
CA ASN A 215 8.88 12.33 16.46
C ASN A 215 7.92 11.77 17.53
N LEU A 216 7.23 12.63 18.27
CA LEU A 216 6.23 12.20 19.27
C LEU A 216 5.05 11.50 18.60
N TYR A 217 4.58 12.04 17.47
CA TYR A 217 3.51 11.42 16.69
C TYR A 217 3.96 10.07 16.13
N GLN A 218 5.16 9.99 15.56
CA GLN A 218 5.72 8.73 15.05
C GLN A 218 5.83 7.69 16.15
N TRP A 219 6.34 8.07 17.33
CA TRP A 219 6.44 7.17 18.48
C TRP A 219 5.07 6.63 18.89
N LEU A 220 4.08 7.50 19.06
CA LEU A 220 2.71 7.10 19.42
C LEU A 220 2.09 6.21 18.34
N TYR A 221 2.28 6.57 17.07
CA TYR A 221 1.79 5.82 15.92
C TYR A 221 2.33 4.39 15.91
N TYR A 222 3.64 4.22 16.09
CA TYR A 222 4.28 2.91 16.12
C TYR A 222 3.93 2.11 17.38
N LEU A 223 3.76 2.76 18.54
CA LEU A 223 3.29 2.10 19.76
C LEU A 223 1.88 1.51 19.58
N ILE A 224 0.95 2.27 19.01
CA ILE A 224 -0.41 1.79 18.71
C ILE A 224 -0.36 0.58 17.79
N ARG A 225 0.46 0.63 16.74
CA ARG A 225 0.62 -0.49 15.81
C ARG A 225 1.20 -1.75 16.44
N TRP A 226 2.19 -1.58 17.31
CA TRP A 226 2.73 -2.69 18.06
C TRP A 226 1.65 -3.38 18.90
N MET A 227 0.76 -2.61 19.54
CA MET A 227 -0.41 -3.16 20.24
C MET A 227 -1.39 -3.86 19.28
N LEU A 228 -1.65 -3.29 18.11
CA LEU A 228 -2.55 -3.91 17.12
C LEU A 228 -2.02 -5.24 16.57
N PHE A 229 -0.71 -5.41 16.45
CA PHE A 229 -0.12 -6.69 16.06
C PHE A 229 -0.42 -7.83 17.05
N TRP A 230 -0.61 -7.54 18.33
CA TRP A 230 -1.08 -8.56 19.28
C TRP A 230 -2.49 -9.04 18.96
N ARG A 231 -3.40 -8.10 18.68
CA ARG A 231 -4.77 -8.42 18.22
C ARG A 231 -4.73 -9.21 16.91
N ASP A 232 -3.95 -8.76 15.93
CA ASP A 232 -3.87 -9.43 14.63
C ASP A 232 -3.29 -10.84 14.73
N ARG A 233 -2.32 -11.08 15.62
CA ARG A 233 -1.81 -12.45 15.90
C ARG A 233 -2.90 -13.40 16.36
N LEU A 234 -3.81 -12.95 17.22
CA LEU A 234 -4.94 -13.79 17.67
C LEU A 234 -5.89 -14.11 16.52
N LEU A 235 -6.24 -13.11 15.70
CA LEU A 235 -7.12 -13.30 14.53
C LEU A 235 -6.50 -14.22 13.47
N ILE A 236 -5.19 -14.13 13.29
CA ILE A 236 -4.44 -14.99 12.37
C ILE A 236 -4.40 -16.44 12.87
N GLN A 237 -4.29 -16.65 14.19
CA GLN A 237 -4.36 -17.98 14.78
C GLN A 237 -5.75 -18.61 14.58
N THR A 238 -6.83 -17.85 14.75
CA THR A 238 -8.18 -18.37 14.50
C THR A 238 -8.38 -18.73 13.02
N LEU A 239 -7.83 -17.93 12.09
CA LEU A 239 -7.89 -18.23 10.66
C LEU A 239 -7.22 -19.58 10.32
N ALA A 240 -6.11 -19.90 10.99
CA ALA A 240 -5.39 -21.17 10.80
C ALA A 240 -6.11 -22.39 11.41
N GLN A 241 -6.98 -22.17 12.40
CA GLN A 241 -7.68 -23.22 13.15
C GLN A 241 -9.02 -23.64 12.55
N ASP A 242 -9.58 -22.90 11.59
CA ASP A 242 -10.79 -23.27 10.81
C ASP A 242 -10.54 -24.44 9.84
N LYS A 243 -9.75 -25.44 10.26
CA LYS A 243 -9.39 -26.62 9.48
C LYS A 243 -10.48 -27.69 9.50
N ASP A 244 -11.40 -27.64 10.46
CA ASP A 244 -12.25 -28.79 10.84
C ASP A 244 -13.75 -28.45 11.05
N SER A 245 -14.29 -27.42 10.40
CA SER A 245 -15.74 -27.11 10.41
C SER A 245 -16.41 -27.47 9.09
#